data_AF-A0A3D5DW96-F1
#
_entry.id   AF-A0A3D5DW96-F1
#
_cell.length_a   1.000
_cell.length_b   1.000
_cell.length_c   1.000
_cell.angle_alpha   90.00
_cell.angle_beta   90.00
_cell.angle_gamma   90.00
#
_symmetry.space_group_name_H-M   'P 1'
#
loop_
_entity.id
_entity.type
_entity.pdbx_description
1 polymer ?
#
loop_
_entity_poly.entity_id
_entity_poly.type
_entity_poly.pdbx_seq_one_letter_code
_entity_poly.pdbx_strand_id
1 'polypeptide(L)'
;MARQAALVEEFIERTVIARLSRPDAADLITAPDSGVDVTGLREEAAAIRADLEEMAAGRALGRISRAQMLAATDQGNARLAEIADELAEAARESVLAPLIAGDSAAGAWELLDLARKRAVIKTLTTITLHSPGRGARRAFDPATVTVTWPGH
;
A
#
# COMPACT_ATOMS: atom_id res chain seq x y z
N MET A 1 -1.81 -18.51 -21.89
CA MET A 1 -1.55 -17.28 -21.13
C MET A 1 -2.79 -16.79 -20.39
N ALA A 2 -3.87 -16.40 -21.07
CA ALA A 2 -5.09 -15.86 -20.41
C ALA A 2 -5.74 -16.79 -19.37
N ARG A 3 -5.85 -18.10 -19.66
CA ARG A 3 -6.43 -19.09 -18.71
C ARG A 3 -5.65 -19.21 -17.40
N GLN A 4 -4.34 -18.98 -17.43
CA GLN A 4 -3.48 -19.12 -16.25
C GLN A 4 -3.50 -17.85 -15.40
N ALA A 5 -3.66 -16.69 -16.03
CA ALA A 5 -3.92 -15.43 -15.32
C ALA A 5 -5.25 -15.49 -14.54
N ALA A 6 -6.32 -16.00 -15.16
CA ALA A 6 -7.62 -16.15 -14.49
C ALA A 6 -7.56 -17.05 -13.24
N LEU A 7 -6.78 -18.14 -13.29
CA LEU A 7 -6.60 -19.03 -12.13
C LEU A 7 -5.80 -18.37 -11.00
N VAL A 8 -4.82 -17.51 -11.34
CA VAL A 8 -4.06 -16.73 -10.37
C VAL A 8 -4.96 -15.67 -9.73
N GLU A 9 -5.77 -14.97 -10.53
CA GLU A 9 -6.73 -13.97 -10.06
C GLU A 9 -7.76 -14.60 -9.12
N GLU A 10 -8.39 -15.71 -9.51
CA GLU A 10 -9.36 -16.44 -8.66
C GLU A 10 -8.72 -16.92 -7.34
N PHE A 11 -7.47 -17.40 -7.40
CA PHE A 11 -6.74 -17.81 -6.20
C PHE A 11 -6.48 -16.63 -5.24
N ILE A 12 -6.06 -15.48 -5.77
CA ILE A 12 -5.83 -14.27 -4.98
C ILE A 12 -7.14 -13.76 -4.38
N GLU A 13 -8.20 -13.64 -5.18
CA GLU A 13 -9.51 -13.18 -4.72
C GLU A 13 -10.03 -14.03 -3.56
N ARG A 14 -10.01 -15.37 -3.73
CA ARG A 14 -10.46 -16.28 -2.66
C ARG A 14 -9.61 -16.16 -1.40
N THR A 15 -8.29 -15.96 -1.54
CA THR A 15 -7.38 -15.79 -0.40
C THR A 15 -7.68 -14.50 0.36
N VAL A 16 -7.94 -13.40 -0.37
CA VAL A 16 -8.28 -12.10 0.22
C VAL A 16 -9.65 -12.14 0.90
N ILE A 17 -10.68 -12.69 0.25
CA ILE A 17 -12.02 -12.85 0.84
C ILE A 17 -11.94 -13.72 2.11
N ALA A 18 -11.19 -14.82 2.08
CA ALA A 18 -11.02 -15.69 3.24
C ALA A 18 -10.34 -14.97 4.42
N ARG A 19 -9.36 -14.10 4.16
CA ARG A 19 -8.73 -13.27 5.21
C ARG A 19 -9.72 -12.27 5.78
N LEU A 20 -10.46 -11.55 4.93
CA LEU A 20 -11.46 -10.54 5.33
C LEU A 20 -12.68 -11.14 6.05
N SER A 21 -12.94 -12.44 5.85
CA SER A 21 -14.02 -13.15 6.54
C SER A 21 -13.63 -13.66 7.93
N ARG A 22 -12.38 -13.47 8.36
CA ARG A 22 -11.94 -13.86 9.70
C ARG A 22 -12.39 -12.82 10.74
N PRO A 23 -12.65 -13.24 11.99
CA PRO A 23 -13.10 -12.33 13.04
C PRO A 23 -12.08 -11.23 13.40
N ASP A 24 -10.79 -11.45 13.12
CA ASP A 24 -9.71 -10.45 13.28
C ASP A 24 -9.60 -9.50 12.07
N ALA A 25 -10.48 -9.58 11.07
CA ALA A 25 -10.47 -8.65 9.95
C ALA A 25 -10.76 -7.22 10.40
N ALA A 26 -11.54 -7.02 11.47
CA ALA A 26 -11.75 -5.71 12.07
C ALA A 26 -10.45 -5.11 12.62
N ASP A 27 -9.51 -5.94 13.08
CA ASP A 27 -8.18 -5.48 13.53
C ASP A 27 -7.36 -4.91 12.36
N LEU A 28 -7.65 -5.30 11.11
CA LEU A 28 -7.07 -4.68 9.91
C LEU A 28 -7.60 -3.26 9.65
N ILE A 29 -8.74 -2.90 10.24
CA ILE A 29 -9.37 -1.57 10.15
C ILE A 29 -9.15 -0.72 11.40
N THR A 30 -8.81 -1.33 12.55
CA THR A 30 -8.72 -0.62 13.84
C THR A 30 -7.46 0.27 13.95
N ALA A 31 -7.15 1.03 12.90
CA ALA A 31 -6.70 2.40 13.08
C ALA A 31 -7.99 3.24 13.29
N PRO A 32 -8.10 4.03 14.36
CA PRO A 32 -9.29 4.84 14.60
C PRO A 32 -9.54 5.76 13.41
N ASP A 33 -10.82 6.07 13.14
CA ASP A 33 -11.30 7.11 12.22
C ASP A 33 -10.40 8.34 12.32
N SER A 34 -9.39 8.36 11.47
CA SER A 34 -8.11 8.95 11.89
C SER A 34 -8.15 10.48 11.83
N GLY A 35 -9.23 11.04 11.27
CA GLY A 35 -9.32 12.47 11.01
C GLY A 35 -8.12 12.99 10.21
N VAL A 36 -7.40 12.09 9.52
CA VAL A 36 -6.13 12.38 8.88
C VAL A 36 -6.39 13.37 7.77
N ASP A 37 -5.79 14.54 7.91
CA ASP A 37 -5.83 15.57 6.88
C ASP A 37 -4.89 15.19 5.73
N VAL A 38 -5.39 14.33 4.84
CA VAL A 38 -4.67 13.87 3.64
C VAL A 38 -4.21 15.04 2.78
N THR A 39 -4.97 16.14 2.74
CA THR A 39 -4.60 17.34 1.98
C THR A 39 -3.43 18.03 2.66
N GLY A 40 -3.54 18.29 3.96
CA GLY A 40 -2.47 18.89 4.77
C GLY A 40 -1.16 18.09 4.73
N LEU A 41 -1.23 16.76 4.83
CA LEU A 41 -0.05 15.89 4.72
C LEU A 41 0.63 15.97 3.34
N ARG A 42 -0.16 16.07 2.25
CA ARG A 42 0.39 16.22 0.90
C ARG A 42 1.02 17.60 0.70
N GLU A 43 0.40 18.64 1.24
CA GLU A 43 0.93 20.00 1.23
C GLU A 43 2.24 20.09 2.03
N GLU A 44 2.29 19.49 3.23
CA GLU A 44 3.50 19.41 4.06
C GLU A 44 4.63 18.68 3.31
N ALA A 45 4.34 17.52 2.70
CA ALA A 45 5.33 16.78 1.92
C ALA A 45 5.83 17.56 0.70
N ALA A 46 4.98 18.39 0.08
CA ALA A 46 5.39 19.27 -1.01
C ALA A 46 6.30 20.40 -0.51
N ALA A 47 5.95 21.02 0.62
CA ALA A 47 6.73 22.07 1.26
C ALA A 47 8.13 21.57 1.67
N ILE A 48 8.22 20.41 2.33
CA ILE A 48 9.52 19.82 2.73
C ILE A 48 10.43 19.59 1.51
N ARG A 49 9.88 19.06 0.41
CA ARG A 49 10.67 18.84 -0.81
C ARG A 49 11.15 20.16 -1.43
N ALA A 50 10.29 21.18 -1.46
CA ALA A 50 10.65 22.50 -1.95
C ALA A 50 11.75 23.16 -1.08
N ASP A 51 11.64 23.07 0.24
CA ASP A 51 12.62 23.61 1.18
C ASP A 51 13.99 22.92 1.00
N LEU A 52 14.02 21.60 0.85
CA LEU A 52 15.26 20.86 0.58
C LEU A 52 15.92 21.28 -0.74
N GLU A 53 15.12 21.58 -1.77
CA GLU A 53 15.61 22.10 -3.04
C GLU A 53 16.16 23.52 -2.91
N GLU A 54 15.48 24.40 -2.16
CA GLU A 54 15.97 25.74 -1.85
C GLU A 54 17.28 25.70 -1.05
N MET A 55 17.39 24.80 -0.07
CA MET A 55 18.61 24.60 0.71
C MET A 55 19.78 24.13 -0.17
N ALA A 56 19.53 23.32 -1.19
CA ALA A 56 20.55 22.93 -2.16
C ALA A 56 21.09 24.15 -2.93
N ALA A 57 20.21 25.09 -3.33
CA ALA A 57 20.62 26.36 -3.94
C ALA A 57 21.41 27.24 -2.95
N GLY A 58 20.98 27.32 -1.69
CA GLY A 58 21.71 28.01 -0.62
C GLY A 58 23.11 27.45 -0.37
N ARG A 59 23.28 26.13 -0.50
CA ARG A 59 24.59 25.47 -0.41
C ARG A 59 25.51 25.84 -1.57
N ALA A 60 24.99 25.93 -2.78
CA ALA A 60 25.78 26.33 -3.96
C ALA A 60 26.35 27.75 -3.81
N LEU A 61 25.64 28.64 -3.11
CA LEU A 61 26.06 30.00 -2.80
C LEU A 61 26.90 30.12 -1.52
N GLY A 62 27.23 29.01 -0.87
CA GLY A 62 27.99 28.99 0.38
C GLY A 62 27.25 29.55 1.60
N ARG A 63 25.94 29.77 1.50
CA ARG A 63 25.09 30.29 2.60
C ARG A 63 24.73 29.20 3.61
N ILE A 64 24.77 27.94 3.18
CA ILE A 64 24.50 26.75 3.98
C ILE A 64 25.77 25.90 4.02
N SER A 65 26.17 25.45 5.21
CA SER A 65 27.29 24.53 5.36
C SER A 65 26.91 23.09 4.99
N ARG A 66 27.91 22.23 4.77
CA ARG A 66 27.65 20.79 4.54
C ARG A 66 26.92 20.12 5.69
N ALA A 67 27.30 20.44 6.92
CA ALA A 67 26.69 19.85 8.11
C ALA A 67 25.20 20.24 8.21
N GLN A 68 24.88 21.50 7.94
CA GLN A 68 23.49 21.99 7.93
C GLN A 68 22.65 21.32 6.84
N MET A 69 23.19 21.20 5.60
CA MET A 69 22.46 20.53 4.51
C MET A 69 22.14 19.07 4.84
N LEU A 70 23.11 18.33 5.39
CA LEU A 70 22.90 16.93 5.76
C LEU A 70 21.86 16.80 6.87
N ALA A 71 21.98 17.61 7.94
CA ALA A 71 21.03 17.56 9.05
C ALA A 71 19.59 17.86 8.59
N ALA A 72 19.40 18.88 7.75
CA ALA A 72 18.08 19.22 7.20
C ALA A 72 17.55 18.13 6.25
N THR A 73 18.42 17.54 5.43
CA THR A 73 18.05 16.41 4.54
C THR A 73 17.59 15.20 5.34
N ASP A 74 18.30 14.84 6.40
CA ASP A 74 17.95 13.70 7.25
C ASP A 74 16.61 13.93 7.95
N GLN A 75 16.40 15.13 8.51
CA GLN A 75 15.13 15.50 9.15
C GLN A 75 13.96 15.53 8.16
N GLY A 76 14.15 16.14 6.98
CA GLY A 76 13.12 16.20 5.95
C GLY A 76 12.74 14.81 5.43
N ASN A 77 13.73 13.93 5.21
CA ASN A 77 13.48 12.56 4.78
C ASN A 77 12.77 11.72 5.85
N ALA A 78 13.12 11.90 7.13
CA ALA A 78 12.42 11.25 8.23
C ALA A 78 10.94 11.64 8.27
N ARG A 79 10.64 12.95 8.20
CA ARG A 79 9.25 13.42 8.18
C ARG A 79 8.49 12.97 6.92
N LEU A 80 9.14 12.95 5.76
CA LEU A 80 8.54 12.43 4.53
C LEU A 80 8.20 10.93 4.63
N ALA A 81 9.00 10.14 5.35
CA ALA A 81 8.70 8.73 5.61
C ALA A 81 7.48 8.57 6.52
N GLU A 82 7.41 9.34 7.62
CA GLU A 82 6.24 9.36 8.51
C GLU A 82 4.96 9.73 7.76
N ILE A 83 4.99 10.80 6.96
CA ILE A 83 3.86 11.22 6.13
C ILE A 83 3.44 10.12 5.16
N ALA A 84 4.39 9.40 4.58
CA ALA A 84 4.08 8.30 3.67
C ALA A 84 3.35 7.15 4.39
N ASP A 85 3.77 6.83 5.62
CA ASP A 85 3.11 5.82 6.44
C ASP A 85 1.69 6.27 6.84
N GLU A 86 1.53 7.51 7.30
CA GLU A 86 0.22 8.10 7.64
C GLU A 86 -0.75 8.07 6.44
N LEU A 87 -0.28 8.46 5.25
CA LEU A 87 -1.07 8.42 4.01
C LEU A 87 -1.41 6.99 3.58
N ALA A 88 -0.51 6.03 3.82
CA ALA A 88 -0.76 4.62 3.53
C ALA A 88 -1.85 4.06 4.45
N GLU A 89 -1.82 4.39 5.74
CA GLU A 89 -2.87 4.00 6.69
C GLU A 89 -4.24 4.56 6.32
N ALA A 90 -4.32 5.87 6.04
CA ALA A 90 -5.58 6.51 5.62
C ALA A 90 -6.13 5.88 4.32
N ALA A 91 -5.25 5.47 3.41
CA ALA A 91 -5.66 4.77 2.19
C ALA A 91 -6.19 3.35 2.48
N ARG A 92 -5.67 2.62 3.48
CA ARG A 92 -6.25 1.31 3.85
C ARG A 92 -7.63 1.45 4.43
N GLU A 93 -7.79 2.39 5.35
CA GLU A 93 -9.07 2.65 6.01
C GLU A 93 -10.17 2.93 4.98
N SER A 94 -9.93 3.86 4.05
CA SER A 94 -10.88 4.22 2.98
C SER A 94 -11.27 3.05 2.06
N VAL A 95 -10.33 2.14 1.81
CA VAL A 95 -10.52 1.01 0.90
C VAL A 95 -11.20 -0.18 1.59
N LEU A 96 -10.93 -0.41 2.87
CA LEU A 96 -11.44 -1.55 3.64
C LEU A 96 -12.78 -1.27 4.32
N ALA A 97 -13.11 -0.02 4.65
CA ALA A 97 -14.34 0.34 5.36
C ALA A 97 -15.62 -0.26 4.74
N PRO A 98 -15.85 -0.22 3.41
CA PRO A 98 -17.05 -0.82 2.81
C PRO A 98 -17.08 -2.36 2.87
N LEU A 99 -15.93 -3.01 2.96
CA LEU A 99 -15.82 -4.47 2.98
C LEU A 99 -16.14 -5.08 4.34
N ILE A 100 -15.93 -4.32 5.41
CA ILE A 100 -16.21 -4.75 6.80
C ILE A 100 -17.58 -4.27 7.27
N ALA A 101 -18.07 -3.13 6.74
CA ALA A 101 -19.41 -2.64 7.04
C ALA A 101 -20.55 -3.48 6.41
N GLY A 102 -20.24 -4.32 5.41
CA GLY A 102 -21.23 -5.18 4.76
C GLY A 102 -21.53 -6.47 5.53
N ASP A 103 -22.72 -7.05 5.31
CA ASP A 103 -23.17 -8.29 5.98
C ASP A 103 -22.25 -9.50 5.76
N SER A 104 -21.45 -9.49 4.67
CA SER A 104 -20.40 -10.48 4.43
C SER A 104 -19.29 -9.90 3.55
N ALA A 105 -18.03 -10.21 3.86
CA ALA A 105 -16.88 -9.78 3.07
C ALA A 105 -16.96 -10.26 1.60
N ALA A 106 -17.48 -11.48 1.38
CA ALA A 106 -17.71 -12.01 0.03
C ALA A 106 -18.77 -11.21 -0.74
N GLY A 107 -19.89 -10.87 -0.11
CA GLY A 107 -20.93 -10.06 -0.73
C GLY A 107 -20.45 -8.64 -1.05
N ALA A 108 -19.71 -8.02 -0.13
CA ALA A 108 -19.12 -6.70 -0.34
C ALA A 108 -18.05 -6.71 -1.44
N TRP A 109 -17.26 -7.78 -1.56
CA TRP A 109 -16.25 -7.96 -2.60
C TRP A 109 -16.85 -7.96 -4.01
N GLU A 110 -17.97 -8.66 -4.21
CA GLU A 110 -18.63 -8.74 -5.52
C GLU A 110 -19.18 -7.40 -6.02
N LEU A 111 -19.50 -6.48 -5.09
CA LEU A 111 -19.97 -5.13 -5.43
C LEU A 111 -18.83 -4.19 -5.82
N LEU A 112 -17.56 -4.57 -5.59
CA LEU A 112 -16.41 -3.77 -5.98
C LEU A 112 -16.13 -3.88 -7.47
N ASP A 113 -15.84 -2.75 -8.11
CA ASP A 113 -15.27 -2.76 -9.45
C ASP A 113 -13.82 -3.29 -9.43
N LEU A 114 -13.30 -3.59 -10.62
CA LEU A 114 -11.95 -4.14 -10.77
C LEU A 114 -10.85 -3.21 -10.23
N ALA A 115 -11.03 -1.89 -10.33
CA ALA A 115 -10.06 -0.94 -9.83
C ALA A 115 -9.96 -0.99 -8.30
N ARG A 116 -11.12 -1.11 -7.63
CA ARG A 116 -11.23 -1.18 -6.17
C ARG A 116 -10.81 -2.54 -5.65
N LYS A 117 -11.17 -3.65 -6.30
CA LYS A 117 -10.62 -4.99 -6.00
C LYS A 117 -9.09 -4.98 -6.05
N ARG A 118 -8.49 -4.40 -7.09
CA ARG A 118 -7.03 -4.24 -7.21
C ARG A 118 -6.42 -3.37 -6.11
N ALA A 119 -7.09 -2.28 -5.74
CA ALA A 119 -6.65 -1.42 -4.64
C ALA A 119 -6.62 -2.20 -3.33
N VAL A 120 -7.69 -2.94 -3.00
CA VAL A 120 -7.75 -3.77 -1.78
C VAL A 120 -6.61 -4.80 -1.75
N ILE A 121 -6.41 -5.53 -2.87
CA ILE A 121 -5.32 -6.53 -2.97
C ILE A 121 -3.96 -5.87 -2.72
N LYS A 122 -3.68 -4.75 -3.38
CA LYS A 122 -2.40 -4.04 -3.26
C LYS A 122 -2.18 -3.50 -1.85
N THR A 123 -3.25 -3.06 -1.19
CA THR A 123 -3.20 -2.53 0.16
C THR A 123 -2.94 -3.60 1.21
N LEU A 124 -3.59 -4.76 1.07
CA LEU A 124 -3.52 -5.84 2.05
C LEU A 124 -2.36 -6.81 1.83
N THR A 125 -1.87 -6.93 0.59
CA THR A 125 -0.95 -7.99 0.21
C THR A 125 0.15 -7.51 -0.72
N THR A 126 1.33 -8.12 -0.58
CA THR A 126 2.37 -8.11 -1.61
C THR A 126 2.35 -9.46 -2.33
N ILE A 127 2.05 -9.44 -3.63
CA ILE A 127 2.01 -10.65 -4.45
C ILE A 127 3.34 -10.80 -5.19
N THR A 128 4.02 -11.92 -4.95
CA THR A 128 5.22 -12.32 -5.68
C THR A 128 4.89 -13.53 -6.55
N LEU A 129 5.02 -13.37 -7.87
CA LEU A 129 4.84 -14.46 -8.82
C LEU A 129 6.21 -15.10 -9.12
N HIS A 130 6.40 -16.33 -8.68
CA HIS A 130 7.60 -17.09 -8.98
C HIS A 130 7.51 -17.72 -10.38
N SER A 131 8.65 -17.81 -11.06
CA SER A 131 8.69 -18.47 -12.36
C SER A 131 8.40 -19.97 -12.18
N PRO A 132 7.43 -20.56 -12.92
CA PRO A 132 7.05 -21.96 -12.76
C PRO A 132 8.12 -22.98 -13.25
N GLY A 133 9.33 -22.51 -13.59
CA GLY A 133 10.39 -23.27 -14.24
C GLY A 133 10.23 -23.33 -15.77
N ARG A 134 11.25 -23.84 -16.48
CA ARG A 134 11.21 -24.02 -17.95
C ARG A 134 10.27 -25.17 -18.33
N GLY A 135 9.19 -24.88 -19.08
CA GLY A 135 8.34 -25.89 -19.74
C GLY A 135 6.96 -25.34 -20.11
N ALA A 136 6.62 -25.33 -21.40
CA ALA A 136 5.45 -24.63 -21.96
C ALA A 136 4.06 -25.22 -21.62
N ARG A 137 3.95 -26.25 -20.75
CA ARG A 137 2.70 -27.01 -20.51
C ARG A 137 2.53 -27.52 -19.07
N ARG A 138 2.78 -26.71 -18.05
CA ARG A 138 2.45 -27.09 -16.67
C ARG A 138 1.09 -26.52 -16.24
N ALA A 139 0.32 -27.33 -15.51
CA ALA A 139 -0.88 -26.88 -14.82
C ALA A 139 -0.53 -25.75 -13.82
N PHE A 140 -1.50 -24.90 -13.50
CA PHE A 140 -1.33 -23.88 -12.46
C PHE A 140 -0.95 -24.56 -11.14
N ASP A 141 0.14 -24.09 -10.54
CA ASP A 141 0.61 -24.52 -9.24
C ASP A 141 0.49 -23.34 -8.27
N PRO A 142 -0.41 -23.38 -7.29
CA PRO A 142 -0.55 -22.31 -6.29
C PRO A 142 0.77 -21.99 -5.56
N ALA A 143 1.71 -22.94 -5.46
CA ALA A 143 3.02 -22.72 -4.84
C ALA A 143 3.90 -21.71 -5.60
N THR A 144 3.54 -21.35 -6.85
CA THR A 144 4.25 -20.29 -7.59
C THR A 144 3.71 -18.89 -7.32
N VAL A 145 2.67 -18.75 -6.48
CA VAL A 145 2.11 -17.47 -6.04
C VAL A 145 2.35 -17.32 -4.54
N THR A 146 3.24 -16.41 -4.16
CA THR A 146 3.46 -16.06 -2.75
C THR A 146 2.68 -14.81 -2.42
N VAL A 147 1.79 -14.89 -1.45
CA VAL A 147 1.01 -13.76 -0.92
C VAL A 147 1.56 -13.42 0.47
N THR A 148 2.22 -12.28 0.58
CA THR A 148 2.78 -11.78 1.85
C THR A 148 1.88 -10.69 2.40
N TRP A 149 1.64 -10.70 3.72
CA TRP A 149 0.79 -9.73 4.41
C TRP A 149 1.68 -8.80 5.25
N PRO A 150 1.62 -7.48 5.08
CA PRO A 150 2.39 -6.56 5.93
C PRO A 150 1.89 -6.65 7.38
N GLY A 151 2.76 -7.00 8.33
CA GLY A 151 2.44 -7.02 9.77
C GLY A 151 2.15 -8.39 10.40
N HIS A 152 2.38 -9.50 9.69
CA HIS A 152 2.34 -10.87 10.24
C HIS A 152 3.56 -11.70 9.85
#